data_AF-A0A3M5FY49-F1
#
_entry.id   AF-A0A3M5FY49-F1
#
_cell.length_a   1.000
_cell.length_b   1.000
_cell.length_c   1.000
_cell.angle_alpha   90.00
_cell.angle_beta   90.00
_cell.angle_gamma   90.00
#
_symmetry.space_group_name_H-M   'P 1'
#
loop_
_entity.id
_entity.type
_entity.pdbx_description
1 polymer ?
#
loop_
_entity_poly.entity_id
_entity_poly.type
_entity_poly.pdbx_seq_one_letter_code
_entity_poly.pdbx_strand_id
1 'polypeptide(L)'
;QAATLSVRFFPNSVGSPLTALSDFEHGFVIAAALAARLGDPNPAAKMLGNAGFQALDCSELNAVNKQQLQLVNQQPGMKLNGLGKHN
;
A
#
# COMPACT_ATOMS: atom_id res chain seq x y z
N GLN A 1 -10.85 18.74 18.57
CA GLN A 1 -9.67 18.98 17.72
C GLN A 1 -8.97 17.63 17.55
N ALA A 2 -9.05 17.00 16.38
CA ALA A 2 -8.43 15.70 16.15
C ALA A 2 -6.97 15.91 15.76
N ALA A 3 -6.04 15.40 16.58
CA ALA A 3 -4.62 15.47 16.28
C ALA A 3 -4.29 14.49 15.14
N THR A 4 -4.05 15.02 13.94
CA THR A 4 -3.51 14.24 12.83
C THR A 4 -2.04 13.93 13.13
N LEU A 5 -1.78 12.71 13.60
CA LEU A 5 -0.42 12.18 13.77
C LEU A 5 0.20 12.00 12.38
N SER A 6 0.98 12.99 11.94
CA SER A 6 1.73 12.91 10.68
C SER A 6 2.98 12.07 10.91
N VAL A 7 2.89 10.76 10.66
CA VAL A 7 4.07 9.89 10.64
C VAL A 7 4.89 10.26 9.40
N ARG A 8 5.86 11.18 9.55
CA ARG A 8 6.83 11.50 8.49
C ARG A 8 7.91 10.42 8.48
N PHE A 9 7.88 9.58 7.46
CA PHE A 9 8.93 8.59 7.23
C PHE A 9 10.13 9.26 6.55
N PHE A 10 11.33 9.10 7.13
CA PHE A 10 12.60 9.48 6.50
C PHE A 10 13.12 8.25 5.73
N PRO A 11 13.25 8.27 4.39
CA PRO A 11 13.85 7.16 3.69
C PRO A 11 15.36 7.24 3.89
N ASN A 12 15.93 6.24 4.56
CA ASN A 12 17.35 5.96 4.46
C ASN A 12 17.51 4.49 4.08
N SER A 13 17.70 4.21 2.79
CA SER A 13 18.81 3.38 2.32
C SER A 13 18.85 3.34 0.79
N VAL A 14 20.08 3.49 0.31
CA VAL A 14 20.57 3.50 -1.07
C VAL A 14 20.41 2.16 -1.79
N GLY A 15 19.99 2.19 -3.07
CA GLY A 15 20.26 1.14 -4.08
C GLY A 15 19.05 0.62 -4.88
N SER A 16 18.91 1.04 -6.14
CA SER A 16 18.05 0.38 -7.16
C SER A 16 18.74 -0.92 -7.63
N PRO A 17 18.06 -2.08 -7.81
CA PRO A 17 17.06 -2.30 -8.87
C PRO A 17 15.87 -3.20 -8.45
N LEU A 18 14.63 -2.86 -8.85
CA LEU A 18 13.39 -3.59 -8.47
C LEU A 18 13.29 -3.84 -6.95
N THR A 19 13.06 -2.77 -6.20
CA THR A 19 13.02 -2.79 -4.73
C THR A 19 11.90 -3.69 -4.21
N ALA A 20 12.31 -4.88 -3.76
CA ALA A 20 11.55 -5.69 -2.82
C ALA A 20 11.07 -4.82 -1.65
N LEU A 21 9.86 -5.07 -1.16
CA LEU A 21 9.30 -4.31 -0.06
C LEU A 21 10.16 -4.48 1.19
N SER A 22 10.48 -3.39 1.90
CA SER A 22 11.02 -3.52 3.25
C SER A 22 10.03 -4.28 4.14
N ASP A 23 10.49 -5.04 5.14
CA ASP A 23 9.63 -5.77 6.07
C ASP A 23 8.52 -4.89 6.69
N PHE A 24 8.83 -3.60 6.93
CA PHE A 24 7.85 -2.62 7.41
C PHE A 24 6.80 -2.29 6.35
N GLU A 25 7.23 -1.97 5.12
CA GLU A 25 6.32 -1.66 4.02
C GLU A 25 5.44 -2.88 3.69
N HIS A 26 6.04 -4.06 3.69
CA HIS A 26 5.37 -5.33 3.50
C HIS A 26 4.29 -5.53 4.57
N GLY A 27 4.63 -5.36 5.85
CA GLY A 27 3.66 -5.44 6.95
C GLY A 27 2.54 -4.41 6.85
N PHE A 28 2.87 -3.17 6.48
CA PHE A 28 1.91 -2.09 6.34
C PHE A 28 0.92 -2.34 5.20
N VAL A 29 1.41 -2.85 4.07
CA VAL A 29 0.59 -3.17 2.90
C VAL A 29 -0.30 -4.38 3.15
N ILE A 30 0.19 -5.39 3.88
CA ILE A 30 -0.67 -6.50 4.35
C ILE A 30 -1.78 -5.96 5.26
N ALA A 31 -1.46 -5.05 6.20
CA ALA A 31 -2.48 -4.45 7.05
C ALA A 31 -3.52 -3.65 6.24
N ALA A 32 -3.10 -2.91 5.21
CA ALA A 32 -4.02 -2.22 4.31
C ALA A 32 -4.90 -3.21 3.50
N ALA A 33 -4.32 -4.32 3.01
CA ALA A 33 -5.07 -5.37 2.34
C ALA A 33 -6.11 -6.03 3.26
N LEU A 34 -5.74 -6.27 4.53
CA LEU A 34 -6.66 -6.79 5.55
C LEU A 34 -7.78 -5.80 5.88
N ALA A 35 -7.46 -4.52 6.00
CA ALA A 35 -8.45 -3.46 6.22
C ALA A 35 -9.45 -3.39 5.07
N ALA A 36 -8.97 -3.46 3.82
CA ALA A 36 -9.82 -3.51 2.63
C ALA A 36 -10.68 -4.78 2.57
N ARG A 37 -10.17 -5.91 3.05
CA ARG A 37 -10.93 -7.18 3.10
C ARG A 37 -12.06 -7.18 4.11
N LEU A 38 -11.83 -6.55 5.28
CA LEU A 38 -12.76 -6.56 6.40
C LEU A 38 -13.79 -5.42 6.33
N GLY A 39 -13.54 -4.41 5.50
CA GLY A 39 -14.36 -3.21 5.44
C GLY A 39 -14.33 -2.56 4.07
N ASP A 40 -14.23 -1.23 4.07
CA ASP A 40 -14.26 -0.42 2.85
C ASP A 40 -12.83 -0.18 2.32
N PRO A 41 -12.62 -0.17 0.98
CA PRO A 41 -11.31 0.11 0.39
C PRO A 41 -10.84 1.57 0.57
N ASN A 42 -11.72 2.54 0.84
CA ASN A 42 -11.31 3.94 1.03
C ASN A 42 -10.44 4.16 2.28
N PRO A 43 -10.78 3.66 3.49
CA PRO A 43 -9.90 3.70 4.64
C PRO A 43 -8.51 3.14 4.34
N ALA A 44 -8.43 1.99 3.68
CA ALA A 44 -7.16 1.37 3.29
C ALA A 44 -6.36 2.25 2.31
N ALA A 45 -7.02 2.85 1.32
CA ALA A 45 -6.38 3.79 0.39
C ALA A 45 -5.86 5.03 1.13
N LYS A 46 -6.63 5.60 2.07
CA LYS A 46 -6.18 6.74 2.88
C LYS A 46 -5.02 6.39 3.80
N MET A 47 -4.98 5.18 4.35
CA MET A 47 -3.85 4.69 5.14
C MET A 47 -2.57 4.65 4.31
N LEU A 48 -2.63 4.06 3.11
CA LEU A 48 -1.49 4.04 2.19
C LEU A 48 -1.10 5.43 1.69
N GLY A 49 -2.10 6.27 1.39
CA GLY A 49 -1.92 7.67 0.99
C GLY A 49 -1.17 8.50 2.01
N ASN A 50 -1.62 8.43 3.27
CA ASN A 50 -0.99 9.15 4.38
C ASN A 50 0.42 8.65 4.69
N ALA A 51 0.71 7.38 4.43
CA ALA A 51 2.03 6.79 4.59
C ALA A 51 2.98 7.07 3.40
N GLY A 52 2.47 7.64 2.30
CA GLY A 52 3.25 7.89 1.08
C GLY A 52 3.38 6.67 0.16
N PHE A 53 2.67 5.57 0.42
CA PHE A 53 2.75 4.30 -0.32
C PHE A 53 1.78 4.18 -1.49
N GLN A 54 1.39 5.32 -2.08
CA GLN A 54 0.40 5.37 -3.17
C GLN A 54 0.87 4.67 -4.45
N ALA A 55 2.18 4.58 -4.66
CA ALA A 55 2.80 4.03 -5.88
C ALA A 55 3.71 2.81 -5.60
N LEU A 56 3.51 2.16 -4.47
CA LEU A 56 4.36 1.06 -3.99
C LEU A 56 4.22 -0.18 -4.89
N ASP A 57 5.31 -0.93 -5.07
CA ASP A 57 5.29 -2.19 -5.80
C ASP A 57 4.85 -3.36 -4.91
N CYS A 58 3.74 -3.99 -5.28
CA CYS A 58 3.12 -5.08 -4.52
C CYS A 58 3.37 -6.45 -5.18
N SER A 59 4.35 -6.55 -6.09
CA SER A 59 4.68 -7.76 -6.87
C SER A 59 5.00 -8.98 -6.01
N GLU A 60 5.54 -8.81 -4.81
CA GLU A 60 5.93 -9.91 -3.92
C GLU A 60 4.80 -10.41 -3.02
N LEU A 61 3.65 -9.73 -3.00
CA LEU A 61 2.52 -10.14 -2.18
C LEU A 61 1.85 -11.39 -2.72
N ASN A 62 1.18 -12.14 -1.82
CA ASN A 62 0.34 -13.24 -2.22
C ASN A 62 -0.88 -12.77 -3.03
N ALA A 63 -1.51 -13.70 -3.77
CA ALA A 63 -2.63 -13.40 -4.66
C ALA A 63 -3.85 -12.80 -3.93
N VAL A 64 -4.15 -13.26 -2.71
CA VAL A 64 -5.29 -12.78 -1.92
C VAL A 64 -5.10 -11.31 -1.56
N ASN A 65 -3.92 -10.93 -1.07
CA ASN A 65 -3.61 -9.54 -0.73
C ASN A 65 -3.60 -8.66 -1.97
N LYS A 66 -3.05 -9.14 -3.09
CA LYS A 66 -3.08 -8.42 -4.38
C LYS A 66 -4.52 -8.13 -4.82
N GLN A 67 -5.42 -9.10 -4.73
CA GLN A 67 -6.84 -8.90 -5.07
C GLN A 67 -7.51 -7.81 -4.22
N GLN A 68 -7.22 -7.77 -2.92
CA GLN A 68 -7.78 -6.72 -2.04
C GLN A 68 -7.19 -5.35 -2.38
N LEU A 69 -5.88 -5.31 -2.64
CA LEU A 69 -5.19 -4.08 -3.01
C LEU A 69 -5.59 -3.57 -4.41
N GLN A 70 -6.12 -4.42 -5.30
CA GLN A 70 -6.73 -3.96 -6.55
C GLN A 70 -7.95 -3.07 -6.29
N LEU A 71 -8.80 -3.42 -5.31
CA LEU A 71 -9.95 -2.58 -4.91
C LEU A 71 -9.49 -1.26 -4.28
N VAL A 72 -8.39 -1.30 -3.53
CA VAL A 72 -7.75 -0.10 -2.99
C VAL A 72 -7.15 0.75 -4.10
N ASN A 73 -6.61 0.12 -5.16
CA ASN A 73 -6.01 0.81 -6.29
C ASN A 73 -7.04 1.50 -7.21
N GLN A 74 -8.32 1.12 -7.10
CA GLN A 74 -9.42 1.84 -7.77
C GLN A 74 -9.76 3.17 -7.07
N GLN A 75 -9.25 3.40 -5.86
CA GLN A 75 -9.53 4.63 -5.13
C GLN A 75 -8.74 5.82 -5.69
N PRO A 76 -9.30 7.05 -5.63
CA PRO A 76 -8.62 8.23 -6.15
C PRO A 76 -7.23 8.44 -5.54
N GLY A 77 -6.23 8.67 -6.40
CA GLY A 77 -4.84 8.94 -5.99
C GLY A 77 -3.98 7.69 -5.79
N MET A 78 -4.54 6.49 -5.85
CA MET A 78 -3.78 5.23 -5.76
C MET A 78 -3.24 4.79 -7.12
N LYS A 79 -2.00 4.32 -7.14
CA LYS A 79 -1.26 3.79 -8.30
C LYS A 79 -0.30 2.66 -7.89
N LEU A 80 -0.78 1.72 -7.09
CA LEU A 80 -0.04 0.54 -6.67
C LEU A 80 0.37 -0.30 -7.88
N ASN A 81 1.62 -0.75 -7.88
CA ASN A 81 2.21 -1.55 -8.95
C ASN A 81 2.24 -3.04 -8.55
N GLY A 82 2.51 -3.94 -9.49
CA GLY A 82 2.75 -5.36 -9.15
C GLY A 82 1.53 -6.18 -8.74
N LEU A 83 0.32 -5.63 -8.83
CA LEU A 83 -0.92 -6.29 -8.40
C LEU A 83 -1.44 -7.38 -9.36
N GLY A 84 -0.73 -7.69 -10.45
CA GLY A 84 -1.21 -8.59 -11.51
C GLY A 84 -2.14 -7.90 -12.51
N LYS A 85 -2.24 -8.47 -13.72
CA LYS A 85 -2.64 -7.76 -14.94
C LYS A 85 -4.08 -7.22 -14.96
N HIS A 86 -4.17 -5.94 -15.35
CA HIS A 86 -5.19 -5.40 -16.25
C HIS A 86 -5.46 -6.42 -17.37
N ASN A 87 -6.72 -6.82 -17.53
CA ASN A 87 -7.20 -7.40 -18.77
C ASN A 87 -7.86 -6.29 -19.59
#